data_AF-A0AA97JAR8-F1
#
_entry.id   AF-A0AA97JAR8-F1
#
_cell.length_a   1.000
_cell.length_b   1.000
_cell.length_c   1.000
_cell.angle_alpha   90.00
_cell.angle_beta   90.00
_cell.angle_gamma   90.00
#
_symmetry.space_group_name_H-M   'P 1'
#
loop_
_entity.id
_entity.type
_entity.pdbx_description
1 polymer ?
#
loop_
_entity_poly.entity_id
_entity_poly.type
_entity_poly.pdbx_seq_one_letter_code
_entity_poly.pdbx_strand_id
1 'polypeptide(L)'
;MGYKFEHYVCADTPDGIPDPTGVVNTNEGFCTVIRTRLGTHSLLFSGEVDCTDPRSPWPDPPSCYVELKTSKVMHSPAQRKSFYRHKMIKWWAQSFLPGVSRIVAGYRGPDGSVVGLETFETMKIFQLIREDPSCWKPAVCMNFCAAFLSFVKKVVTEDNPKLVHLFAWEPGHPVSFTVHRDSEYTFLPDWYVEALSSEKPPTPQIPD
;
A
#
# COMPACT_ATOMS: atom_id res chain seq x y z
N MET A 1 -1.15 5.02 18.94
CA MET A 1 -1.31 6.44 18.54
C MET A 1 -1.76 6.60 17.08
N GLY A 2 -1.24 5.84 16.11
CA GLY A 2 -1.73 5.85 14.71
C GLY A 2 -3.23 5.56 14.61
N TYR A 3 -3.65 4.35 14.98
CA TYR A 3 -5.07 3.98 15.07
C TYR A 3 -5.93 4.93 15.92
N LYS A 4 -5.35 5.53 16.97
CA LYS A 4 -6.10 6.52 17.77
C LYS A 4 -6.35 7.81 17.00
N PHE A 5 -5.41 8.23 16.14
CA PHE A 5 -5.59 9.37 15.26
C PHE A 5 -6.72 9.12 14.26
N GLU A 6 -6.83 7.92 13.70
CA GLU A 6 -7.96 7.53 12.83
C GLU A 6 -9.30 7.72 13.55
N HIS A 7 -9.45 7.24 14.79
CA HIS A 7 -10.65 7.50 15.60
C HIS A 7 -10.99 8.99 15.82
N TYR A 8 -10.00 9.89 15.77
CA TYR A 8 -10.24 11.33 15.92
C TYR A 8 -10.66 12.00 14.62
N VAL A 9 -10.41 11.37 13.46
CA VAL A 9 -10.62 12.00 12.14
C VAL A 9 -11.56 11.21 11.22
N CYS A 10 -12.06 10.06 11.66
CA CYS A 10 -13.03 9.22 10.97
C CYS A 10 -14.34 9.13 11.75
N ALA A 11 -15.45 9.01 11.03
CA ALA A 11 -16.78 8.72 11.58
C ALA A 11 -17.36 7.49 10.88
N ASP A 12 -18.25 6.77 11.56
CA ASP A 12 -18.86 5.53 11.05
C ASP A 12 -19.80 5.76 9.85
N THR A 13 -20.28 7.00 9.69
CA THR A 13 -21.17 7.40 8.59
C THR A 13 -20.66 8.67 7.89
N PRO A 14 -21.01 8.90 6.60
CA PRO A 14 -20.51 10.05 5.84
C PRO A 14 -20.79 11.43 6.46
N ASP A 15 -21.94 11.60 7.11
CA ASP A 15 -22.35 12.84 7.77
C ASP A 15 -22.14 12.79 9.30
N GLY A 16 -21.48 11.73 9.78
CA GLY A 16 -21.20 11.52 11.20
C GLY A 16 -20.10 12.44 11.74
N ILE A 17 -19.98 12.44 13.06
CA ILE A 17 -18.88 13.10 13.79
C ILE A 17 -18.04 11.99 14.43
N PRO A 18 -16.70 12.08 14.39
CA PRO A 18 -15.83 11.12 15.07
C PRO A 18 -16.17 10.94 16.55
N ASP A 19 -16.23 9.70 17.02
CA ASP A 19 -16.34 9.36 18.44
C ASP A 19 -15.01 8.81 18.97
N PRO A 20 -14.18 9.66 19.61
CA PRO A 20 -12.90 9.23 20.14
C PRO A 20 -13.02 8.51 21.49
N THR A 21 -14.22 8.30 22.05
CA THR A 21 -14.37 7.60 23.34
C THR A 21 -14.37 6.08 23.20
N GLY A 22 -14.63 5.57 21.99
CA GLY A 22 -14.61 4.15 21.67
C GLY A 22 -13.26 3.46 21.87
N VAL A 23 -13.33 2.12 21.94
CA VAL A 23 -12.17 1.23 22.04
C VAL A 23 -11.50 1.12 20.68
N VAL A 24 -10.17 1.20 20.65
CA VAL A 24 -9.39 0.94 19.44
C VAL A 24 -9.23 -0.56 19.26
N ASN A 25 -9.88 -1.15 18.25
CA ASN A 25 -9.79 -2.56 17.90
C ASN A 25 -9.05 -2.75 16.57
N THR A 26 -7.78 -3.15 16.62
CA THR A 26 -6.94 -3.30 15.41
C THR A 26 -7.20 -4.60 14.64
N ASN A 27 -8.23 -5.37 14.99
CA ASN A 27 -8.73 -6.46 14.16
C ASN A 27 -9.73 -5.95 13.10
N GLU A 28 -10.35 -4.80 13.35
CA GLU A 28 -11.21 -4.14 12.37
C GLU A 28 -10.36 -3.47 11.30
N GLY A 29 -10.76 -3.64 10.05
CA GLY A 29 -10.09 -3.05 8.89
C GLY A 29 -10.96 -3.19 7.65
N PHE A 30 -10.85 -2.21 6.76
CA PHE A 30 -11.49 -2.25 5.45
C PHE A 30 -10.42 -2.42 4.38
N CYS A 31 -10.55 -3.47 3.56
CA CYS A 31 -9.61 -3.77 2.49
C CYS A 31 -10.25 -3.57 1.13
N THR A 32 -9.58 -2.81 0.27
CA THR A 32 -9.95 -2.71 -1.15
C THR A 32 -9.23 -3.79 -1.96
N VAL A 33 -9.85 -4.28 -3.02
CA VAL A 33 -9.22 -5.19 -4.00
C VAL A 33 -8.95 -4.41 -5.29
N ILE A 34 -7.71 -4.39 -5.73
CA ILE A 34 -7.24 -3.56 -6.85
C ILE A 34 -6.70 -4.48 -7.94
N ARG A 35 -7.18 -4.24 -9.16
CA ARG A 35 -6.60 -4.76 -10.39
C ARG A 35 -5.88 -3.63 -11.11
N THR A 36 -4.60 -3.80 -11.39
CA THR A 36 -3.79 -2.81 -12.12
C THR A 36 -2.72 -3.51 -12.96
N ARG A 37 -1.85 -2.71 -13.59
CA ARG A 37 -0.74 -3.20 -14.41
C ARG A 37 0.52 -2.38 -14.17
N LEU A 38 1.65 -3.07 -14.02
CA LEU A 38 2.98 -2.47 -14.02
C LEU A 38 3.79 -3.05 -15.20
N GLY A 39 4.02 -2.24 -16.23
CA GLY A 39 4.64 -2.71 -17.48
C GLY A 39 3.79 -3.80 -18.15
N THR A 40 4.34 -5.01 -18.27
CA THR A 40 3.65 -6.20 -18.81
C THR A 40 3.05 -7.09 -17.72
N HIS A 41 3.17 -6.71 -16.45
CA HIS A 41 2.69 -7.49 -15.31
C HIS A 41 1.30 -7.03 -14.88
N SER A 42 0.28 -7.86 -15.12
CA SER A 42 -1.03 -7.72 -14.47
C SER A 42 -0.90 -8.02 -12.98
N LEU A 43 -1.47 -7.16 -12.15
CA LEU A 43 -1.44 -7.27 -10.69
C LEU A 43 -2.87 -7.30 -10.16
N LEU A 44 -3.13 -8.25 -9.26
CA LEU A 44 -4.29 -8.29 -8.40
C LEU A 44 -3.78 -8.33 -6.97
N PHE A 45 -4.10 -7.32 -6.17
CA PHE A 45 -3.70 -7.26 -4.77
C PHE A 45 -4.78 -6.56 -3.96
N SER A 46 -4.68 -6.70 -2.65
CA SER A 46 -5.53 -5.99 -1.69
C SER A 46 -4.68 -5.10 -0.80
N GLY A 47 -5.27 -4.02 -0.31
CA GLY A 47 -4.67 -3.14 0.69
C GLY A 47 -5.75 -2.59 1.61
N GLU A 48 -5.39 -2.45 2.89
CA GLU A 48 -6.19 -1.73 3.87
C GLU A 48 -6.34 -0.26 3.46
N VAL A 49 -7.51 0.32 3.70
CA VAL A 49 -7.81 1.73 3.46
C VAL A 49 -8.41 2.32 4.72
N ASP A 50 -7.86 3.46 5.16
CA ASP A 50 -8.26 4.06 6.42
C ASP A 50 -9.66 4.68 6.35
N CYS A 51 -9.97 5.46 5.31
CA CYS A 51 -11.30 6.04 5.12
C CYS A 51 -11.59 6.53 3.70
N THR A 52 -12.85 6.92 3.47
CA THR A 52 -13.31 7.68 2.30
C THR A 52 -13.60 9.12 2.68
N ASP A 53 -13.31 10.08 1.79
CA ASP A 53 -13.79 11.45 1.93
C ASP A 53 -15.06 11.66 1.07
N PRO A 54 -16.26 11.75 1.67
CA PRO A 54 -17.51 11.93 0.93
C PRO A 54 -17.59 13.27 0.21
N ARG A 55 -16.71 14.23 0.55
CA ARG A 55 -16.60 15.54 -0.09
C ARG A 55 -15.49 15.58 -1.14
N SER A 56 -14.87 14.44 -1.42
CA SER A 56 -13.86 14.32 -2.48
C SER A 56 -14.45 14.78 -3.82
N PRO A 57 -13.70 15.56 -4.63
CA PRO A 57 -14.12 15.87 -6.00
C PRO A 57 -14.16 14.60 -6.88
N TRP A 58 -13.57 13.50 -6.41
CA TRP A 58 -13.62 12.18 -7.03
C TRP A 58 -14.27 11.20 -6.04
N PRO A 59 -15.60 11.00 -6.12
CA PRO A 59 -16.35 10.23 -5.12
C PRO A 59 -16.23 8.72 -5.30
N ASP A 60 -15.73 8.25 -6.44
CA ASP A 60 -15.62 6.82 -6.74
C ASP A 60 -14.28 6.22 -6.22
N PRO A 61 -14.31 4.99 -5.68
CA PRO A 61 -13.10 4.24 -5.38
C PRO A 61 -12.23 3.98 -6.62
N PRO A 62 -10.88 3.99 -6.48
CA PRO A 62 -10.12 4.25 -5.25
C PRO A 62 -9.86 5.75 -5.00
N SER A 63 -10.31 6.65 -5.88
CA SER A 63 -9.96 8.07 -5.80
C SER A 63 -10.58 8.80 -4.61
N CYS A 64 -11.68 8.29 -4.06
CA CYS A 64 -12.29 8.80 -2.83
C CYS A 64 -11.53 8.42 -1.55
N TYR A 65 -10.60 7.47 -1.62
CA TYR A 65 -9.87 6.99 -0.45
C TYR A 65 -8.85 8.01 0.05
N VAL A 66 -8.65 7.99 1.37
CA VAL A 66 -7.67 8.82 2.08
C VAL A 66 -6.85 7.92 3.01
N GLU A 67 -5.53 8.09 2.97
CA GLU A 67 -4.60 7.49 3.92
C GLU A 67 -4.35 8.46 5.08
N LEU A 68 -4.33 7.96 6.31
CA LEU A 68 -4.14 8.71 7.53
C LEU A 68 -2.79 8.33 8.15
N LYS A 69 -1.97 9.33 8.41
CA LYS A 69 -0.64 9.12 9.00
C LYS A 69 -0.40 10.07 10.15
N THR A 70 0.49 9.67 11.06
CA THR A 70 1.03 10.58 12.07
C THR A 70 2.53 10.77 11.91
N SER A 71 3.00 11.97 12.23
CA SER A 71 4.44 12.27 12.27
C SER A 71 4.74 13.27 13.38
N LYS A 72 5.94 13.24 13.97
CA LYS A 72 6.35 14.31 14.88
C LYS A 72 6.31 15.66 14.15
N VAL A 73 5.89 16.70 14.86
CA VAL A 73 6.02 18.07 14.39
C VAL A 73 7.47 18.37 14.01
N MET A 74 7.66 19.17 12.96
CA MET A 74 8.97 19.54 12.44
C MET A 74 9.12 21.05 12.53
N HIS A 75 10.19 21.51 13.16
CA HIS A 75 10.46 22.93 13.43
C HIS A 75 11.59 23.49 12.58
N SER A 76 12.30 22.65 11.82
CA SER A 76 13.40 23.10 10.96
C SER A 76 13.30 22.57 9.52
N PRO A 77 13.85 23.31 8.54
CA PRO A 77 13.95 22.83 7.16
C PRO A 77 14.71 21.50 7.04
N ALA A 78 15.72 21.28 7.87
CA ALA A 78 16.48 20.02 7.88
C ALA A 78 15.62 18.81 8.29
N GLN A 79 14.78 18.98 9.31
CA GLN A 79 13.82 17.95 9.72
C GLN A 79 12.81 17.66 8.60
N ARG A 80 12.29 18.71 7.95
CA ARG A 80 11.37 18.59 6.81
C ARG A 80 12.01 17.85 5.63
N LYS A 81 13.28 18.15 5.33
CA LYS A 81 14.06 17.47 4.30
C LYS A 81 14.26 15.98 4.61
N SER A 82 14.60 15.66 5.85
CA SER A 82 14.72 14.27 6.32
C SER A 82 13.39 13.51 6.21
N PHE A 83 12.27 14.14 6.58
CA PHE A 83 10.93 13.59 6.43
C PHE A 83 10.61 13.26 4.96
N TYR A 84 10.88 14.18 4.03
CA TYR A 84 10.68 13.93 2.60
C TYR A 84 11.58 12.80 2.07
N ARG A 85 12.83 12.70 2.52
CA ARG A 85 13.76 11.66 2.06
C ARG A 85 13.41 10.26 2.55
N HIS A 86 12.96 10.12 3.79
CA HIS A 86 12.93 8.81 4.45
C HIS A 86 11.52 8.33 4.83
N LYS A 87 10.60 9.25 5.11
CA LYS A 87 9.23 8.90 5.49
C LYS A 87 8.29 8.99 4.30
N MET A 88 8.38 10.07 3.52
CA MET A 88 7.47 10.31 2.41
C MET A 88 7.54 9.23 1.33
N ILE A 89 8.70 8.60 1.09
CA ILE A 89 8.82 7.46 0.16
C ILE A 89 7.87 6.31 0.53
N LYS A 90 7.74 6.02 1.83
CA LYS A 90 6.91 4.92 2.33
C LYS A 90 5.43 5.24 2.15
N TRP A 91 5.04 6.47 2.49
CA TRP A 91 3.68 6.98 2.33
C TRP A 91 3.28 7.00 0.86
N TRP A 92 4.13 7.55 0.00
CA TRP A 92 3.91 7.55 -1.44
C TRP A 92 3.76 6.13 -1.98
N ALA A 93 4.68 5.20 -1.67
CA ALA A 93 4.63 3.85 -2.22
C ALA A 93 3.35 3.10 -1.80
N GLN A 94 2.94 3.26 -0.54
CA GLN A 94 1.71 2.65 -0.01
C GLN A 94 0.46 3.20 -0.69
N SER A 95 0.33 4.51 -0.87
CA SER A 95 -0.88 5.13 -1.41
C SER A 95 -0.93 5.13 -2.95
N PHE A 96 0.23 5.19 -3.61
CA PHE A 96 0.33 5.23 -5.08
C PHE A 96 -0.15 3.93 -5.72
N LEU A 97 0.24 2.77 -5.16
CA LEU A 97 -0.11 1.46 -5.73
C LEU A 97 -1.62 1.20 -5.79
N PRO A 98 -2.40 1.33 -4.70
CA PRO A 98 -3.85 1.14 -4.72
C PRO A 98 -4.63 2.32 -5.32
N GLY A 99 -3.97 3.43 -5.67
CA GLY A 99 -4.62 4.61 -6.23
C GLY A 99 -5.31 5.52 -5.21
N VAL A 100 -4.87 5.49 -3.94
CA VAL A 100 -5.35 6.38 -2.88
C VAL A 100 -4.89 7.81 -3.20
N SER A 101 -5.86 8.73 -3.32
CA SER A 101 -5.60 10.06 -3.90
C SER A 101 -4.85 11.01 -2.97
N ARG A 102 -5.08 10.88 -1.64
CA ARG A 102 -4.58 11.81 -0.63
C ARG A 102 -4.08 11.09 0.61
N ILE A 103 -3.11 11.72 1.26
CA ILE A 103 -2.56 11.34 2.56
C ILE A 103 -2.75 12.52 3.52
N VAL A 104 -3.44 12.34 4.63
CA VAL A 104 -3.61 13.36 5.68
C VAL A 104 -2.69 13.01 6.85
N ALA A 105 -1.76 13.90 7.13
CA ALA A 105 -0.77 13.75 8.18
C ALA A 105 -1.16 14.57 9.42
N GLY A 106 -1.34 13.91 10.56
CA GLY A 106 -1.40 14.54 11.88
C GLY A 106 -0.01 14.76 12.47
N TYR A 107 0.37 16.02 12.69
CA TYR A 107 1.62 16.37 13.36
C TYR A 107 1.47 16.37 14.87
N ARG A 108 2.15 15.43 15.52
CA ARG A 108 2.10 15.26 16.98
C ARG A 108 3.21 16.04 17.70
N GLY A 109 2.82 16.74 18.76
CA GLY A 109 3.70 17.40 19.71
C GLY A 109 4.38 16.41 20.67
N PRO A 110 5.26 16.91 21.57
CA PRO A 110 5.97 16.09 22.55
C PRO A 110 5.06 15.40 23.57
N ASP A 111 3.94 16.02 23.91
CA ASP A 111 2.89 15.50 24.82
C ASP A 111 2.02 14.42 24.17
N GLY A 112 2.19 14.19 22.86
CA GLY A 112 1.43 13.23 22.08
C GLY A 112 0.18 13.80 21.40
N SER A 113 -0.18 15.05 21.67
CA SER A 113 -1.32 15.73 21.04
C SER A 113 -1.04 16.03 19.57
N VAL A 114 -2.03 15.86 18.69
CA VAL A 114 -1.92 16.31 17.30
C VAL A 114 -2.20 17.81 17.25
N VAL A 115 -1.21 18.59 16.83
CA VAL A 115 -1.23 20.07 16.86
C VAL A 115 -1.41 20.70 15.47
N GLY A 116 -1.47 19.89 14.42
CA GLY A 116 -1.69 20.36 13.05
C GLY A 116 -1.91 19.22 12.07
N LEU A 117 -2.60 19.53 10.96
CA LEU A 117 -2.85 18.62 9.85
C LEU A 117 -2.20 19.15 8.58
N GLU A 118 -1.67 18.25 7.75
CA GLU A 118 -1.19 18.58 6.40
C GLU A 118 -1.62 17.50 5.42
N THR A 119 -2.18 17.90 4.29
CA THR A 119 -2.66 16.99 3.25
C THR A 119 -1.67 16.94 2.10
N PHE A 120 -1.30 15.74 1.69
CA PHE A 120 -0.47 15.47 0.53
C PHE A 120 -1.30 14.78 -0.54
N GLU A 121 -1.43 15.39 -1.71
CA GLU A 121 -1.94 14.67 -2.88
C GLU A 121 -0.87 13.70 -3.37
N THR A 122 -1.20 12.39 -3.42
CA THR A 122 -0.25 11.31 -3.72
C THR A 122 0.49 11.56 -5.02
N MET A 123 -0.23 12.01 -6.05
CA MET A 123 0.32 12.32 -7.37
C MET A 123 1.15 13.60 -7.41
N LYS A 124 1.10 14.48 -6.42
CA LYS A 124 1.92 15.71 -6.34
C LYS A 124 3.13 15.58 -5.44
N ILE A 125 3.28 14.47 -4.70
CA ILE A 125 4.42 14.24 -3.80
C ILE A 125 5.77 14.38 -4.54
N PHE A 126 5.85 13.96 -5.81
CA PHE A 126 7.08 14.09 -6.60
C PHE A 126 7.57 15.55 -6.69
N GLN A 127 6.67 16.53 -6.65
CA GLN A 127 7.00 17.95 -6.73
C GLN A 127 7.77 18.43 -5.49
N LEU A 128 7.52 17.80 -4.32
CA LEU A 128 8.19 18.11 -3.05
C LEU A 128 9.63 17.61 -3.00
N ILE A 129 9.98 16.65 -3.84
CA ILE A 129 11.26 15.94 -3.81
C ILE A 129 12.13 16.18 -5.05
N ARG A 130 11.56 16.71 -6.15
CA ARG A 130 12.24 16.80 -7.45
C ARG A 130 13.51 17.65 -7.44
N GLU A 131 13.59 18.65 -6.57
CA GLU A 131 14.70 19.61 -6.51
C GLU A 131 15.85 19.13 -5.62
N ASP A 132 15.68 18.02 -4.88
CA ASP A 132 16.73 17.44 -4.04
C ASP A 132 17.35 16.21 -4.73
N PRO A 133 18.57 16.33 -5.30
CA PRO A 133 19.21 15.23 -6.02
C PRO A 133 19.47 13.98 -5.17
N SER A 134 19.53 14.15 -3.85
CA SER A 134 19.74 13.06 -2.90
C SER A 134 18.44 12.47 -2.33
N CYS A 135 17.29 12.90 -2.85
CA CYS A 135 16.01 12.28 -2.57
C CYS A 135 15.76 11.07 -3.48
N TRP A 136 14.79 10.25 -3.08
CA TRP A 136 14.33 9.11 -3.87
C TRP A 136 13.61 9.56 -5.14
N LYS A 137 13.43 8.65 -6.10
CA LYS A 137 12.78 8.94 -7.38
C LYS A 137 11.68 7.91 -7.64
N PRO A 138 10.41 8.32 -7.88
CA PRO A 138 9.33 7.40 -8.19
C PRO A 138 9.67 6.39 -9.29
N ALA A 139 10.33 6.86 -10.36
CA ALA A 139 10.75 6.01 -11.47
C ALA A 139 11.73 4.89 -11.04
N VAL A 140 12.63 5.16 -10.10
CA VAL A 140 13.56 4.13 -9.58
C VAL A 140 12.78 3.05 -8.83
N CYS A 141 11.82 3.44 -7.99
CA CYS A 141 10.96 2.51 -7.25
C CYS A 141 10.15 1.62 -8.21
N MET A 142 9.47 2.22 -9.18
CA MET A 142 8.60 1.49 -10.11
C MET A 142 9.39 0.61 -11.08
N ASN A 143 10.54 1.08 -11.58
CA ASN A 143 11.40 0.28 -12.46
C ASN A 143 12.01 -0.91 -11.72
N PHE A 144 12.43 -0.73 -10.47
CA PHE A 144 12.90 -1.84 -9.64
C PHE A 144 11.79 -2.86 -9.41
N CYS A 145 10.58 -2.43 -9.04
CA CYS A 145 9.44 -3.33 -8.85
C CYS A 145 9.11 -4.10 -10.14
N ALA A 146 9.08 -3.43 -11.29
CA ALA A 146 8.86 -4.09 -12.58
C ALA A 146 9.95 -5.13 -12.91
N ALA A 147 11.22 -4.78 -12.68
CA ALA A 147 12.34 -5.69 -12.88
C ALA A 147 12.29 -6.90 -11.93
N PHE A 148 11.89 -6.69 -10.68
CA PHE A 148 11.69 -7.77 -9.72
C PHE A 148 10.55 -8.72 -10.14
N LEU A 149 9.40 -8.19 -10.58
CA LEU A 149 8.30 -9.02 -11.09
C LEU A 149 8.70 -9.81 -12.34
N SER A 150 9.50 -9.22 -13.22
CA SER A 150 10.11 -9.92 -14.37
C SER A 150 11.06 -11.03 -13.93
N PHE A 151 11.87 -10.78 -12.90
CA PHE A 151 12.76 -11.78 -12.31
C PHE A 151 11.97 -12.96 -11.71
N VAL A 152 10.92 -12.68 -10.93
CA VAL A 152 10.03 -13.71 -10.36
C VAL A 152 9.45 -14.61 -11.46
N LYS A 153 8.86 -14.02 -12.51
CA LYS A 153 8.29 -14.80 -13.63
C LYS A 153 9.32 -15.60 -14.41
N LYS A 154 10.59 -15.15 -14.44
CA LYS A 154 11.67 -15.86 -15.12
C LYS A 154 12.13 -17.10 -14.33
N VAL A 155 12.13 -17.02 -13.00
CA VAL A 155 12.67 -18.11 -12.15
C VAL A 155 11.59 -19.10 -11.68
N VAL A 156 10.36 -18.63 -11.44
CA VAL A 156 9.24 -19.48 -11.02
C VAL A 156 8.51 -19.99 -12.26
N THR A 157 8.95 -21.14 -12.78
CA THR A 157 8.42 -21.72 -14.03
C THR A 157 7.57 -22.97 -13.82
N GLU A 158 7.68 -23.63 -12.67
CA GLU A 158 6.86 -24.79 -12.31
C GLU A 158 5.54 -24.31 -11.68
N ASP A 159 4.41 -24.72 -12.26
CA ASP A 159 3.08 -24.50 -11.69
C ASP A 159 2.79 -25.58 -10.64
N ASN A 160 3.13 -25.29 -9.38
CA ASN A 160 2.95 -26.21 -8.27
C ASN A 160 2.65 -25.44 -6.97
N PRO A 161 1.45 -25.60 -6.37
CA PRO A 161 1.07 -24.84 -5.17
C PRO A 161 1.85 -25.23 -3.90
N LYS A 162 2.60 -26.34 -3.92
CA LYS A 162 3.46 -26.78 -2.82
C LYS A 162 4.94 -26.41 -3.01
N LEU A 163 5.30 -25.78 -4.14
CA LEU A 163 6.64 -25.29 -4.43
C LEU A 163 6.75 -23.80 -4.12
N VAL A 164 7.76 -23.41 -3.34
CA VAL A 164 8.00 -22.02 -2.95
C VAL A 164 9.41 -21.59 -3.38
N HIS A 165 9.47 -20.50 -4.13
CA HIS A 165 10.71 -19.74 -4.35
C HIS A 165 10.75 -18.59 -3.33
N LEU A 166 11.56 -18.74 -2.29
CA LEU A 166 11.69 -17.73 -1.24
C LEU A 166 12.74 -16.70 -1.64
N PHE A 167 12.29 -15.51 -2.02
CA PHE A 167 13.16 -14.37 -2.36
C PHE A 167 13.60 -13.65 -1.08
N ALA A 168 14.91 -13.47 -0.91
CA ALA A 168 15.52 -12.79 0.24
C ALA A 168 16.34 -11.59 -0.23
N TRP A 169 16.38 -10.54 0.60
CA TRP A 169 17.09 -9.31 0.30
C TRP A 169 17.60 -8.65 1.58
N GLU A 170 18.82 -8.13 1.52
CA GLU A 170 19.45 -7.34 2.57
C GLU A 170 20.02 -6.03 1.98
N PRO A 171 20.07 -4.93 2.76
CA PRO A 171 20.68 -3.68 2.29
C PRO A 171 22.11 -3.88 1.79
N GLY A 172 22.40 -3.38 0.58
CA GLY A 172 23.71 -3.51 -0.06
C GLY A 172 23.93 -4.82 -0.84
N HIS A 173 22.99 -5.75 -0.80
CA HIS A 173 23.08 -7.03 -1.48
C HIS A 173 22.02 -7.17 -2.59
N PRO A 174 22.28 -7.99 -3.63
CA PRO A 174 21.26 -8.34 -4.62
C PRO A 174 20.16 -9.20 -3.99
N VAL A 175 18.99 -9.21 -4.62
CA VAL A 175 17.94 -10.19 -4.29
C VAL A 175 18.44 -11.58 -4.68
N SER A 176 18.38 -12.53 -3.74
CA SER A 176 18.65 -13.95 -3.95
C SER A 176 17.39 -14.76 -3.70
N PHE A 177 17.39 -16.05 -4.05
CA PHE A 177 16.28 -16.94 -3.71
C PHE A 177 16.74 -18.35 -3.38
N THR A 178 15.91 -19.06 -2.62
CA THR A 178 16.02 -20.50 -2.34
C THR A 178 14.72 -21.20 -2.74
N VAL A 179 14.79 -22.51 -2.97
CA VAL A 179 13.64 -23.31 -3.45
C VAL A 179 13.28 -24.35 -2.40
N HIS A 180 12.00 -24.41 -2.03
CA HIS A 180 11.47 -25.28 -0.99
C HIS A 180 10.22 -26.00 -1.49
N ARG A 181 10.07 -27.28 -1.18
CA ARG A 181 8.92 -28.10 -1.60
C ARG A 181 8.32 -28.77 -0.37
N ASP A 182 6.99 -28.76 -0.28
CA ASP A 182 6.24 -29.39 0.82
C ASP A 182 6.76 -28.94 2.20
N SER A 183 7.01 -27.63 2.31
CA SER A 183 7.71 -27.02 3.46
C SER A 183 6.80 -26.10 4.26
N GLU A 184 7.27 -25.65 5.42
CA GLU A 184 6.60 -24.62 6.23
C GLU A 184 6.38 -23.29 5.50
N TYR A 185 7.11 -23.04 4.41
CA TYR A 185 6.93 -21.83 3.59
C TYR A 185 5.72 -21.90 2.66
N THR A 186 5.09 -23.06 2.49
CA THR A 186 3.90 -23.21 1.65
C THR A 186 2.74 -22.41 2.24
N PHE A 187 2.21 -21.46 1.44
CA PHE A 187 1.23 -20.48 1.92
C PHE A 187 -0.15 -20.58 1.23
N LEU A 188 -0.30 -21.40 0.20
CA LEU A 188 -1.59 -21.66 -0.43
C LEU A 188 -2.33 -22.76 0.34
N PRO A 189 -3.46 -22.45 0.99
CA PRO A 189 -4.20 -23.44 1.77
C PRO A 189 -4.97 -24.40 0.86
N ASP A 190 -5.17 -25.63 1.33
CA ASP A 190 -5.77 -26.71 0.52
C ASP A 190 -7.16 -26.33 0.01
N TRP A 191 -8.01 -25.71 0.84
CA TRP A 191 -9.35 -25.28 0.44
C TRP A 191 -9.35 -24.34 -0.77
N TYR A 192 -8.31 -23.50 -0.93
CA TYR A 192 -8.20 -22.56 -2.06
C TYR A 192 -7.76 -23.28 -3.33
N VAL A 193 -6.77 -24.16 -3.20
CA VAL A 193 -6.25 -24.97 -4.31
C VAL A 193 -7.33 -25.90 -4.85
N GLU A 194 -8.08 -26.55 -3.95
CA GLU A 194 -9.20 -27.43 -4.28
C GLU A 194 -10.31 -26.67 -5.00
N ALA A 195 -10.70 -25.48 -4.49
CA ALA A 195 -11.73 -24.65 -5.12
C ALA A 195 -11.35 -24.28 -6.56
N LEU A 196 -10.11 -23.80 -6.79
CA LEU A 196 -9.64 -23.42 -8.14
C LEU A 196 -9.48 -24.61 -9.09
N SER A 197 -9.12 -25.77 -8.57
CA SER A 197 -8.98 -27.00 -9.38
C SER A 197 -10.34 -27.58 -9.80
N SER A 198 -11.39 -27.28 -9.02
CA SER A 198 -12.76 -27.74 -9.28
C SER A 198 -13.53 -26.88 -10.29
N GLU A 199 -13.07 -25.65 -10.56
CA GLU A 199 -13.67 -24.80 -11.58
C GLU A 199 -13.36 -25.34 -12.99
N LYS A 200 -14.42 -25.76 -13.71
CA LYS A 200 -14.29 -26.08 -15.15
C LYS A 200 -13.96 -24.79 -15.91
N PRO A 201 -13.03 -24.82 -16.88
CA PRO A 201 -12.77 -23.65 -17.71
C PRO A 201 -14.08 -23.18 -18.40
N PRO A 202 -14.32 -21.86 -18.49
CA PRO A 202 -15.50 -21.35 -19.17
C PRO A 202 -15.52 -21.88 -20.61
N THR A 203 -16.64 -22.49 -21.00
CA THR A 203 -16.83 -22.93 -22.38
C THR A 203 -16.86 -21.68 -23.27
N PRO A 204 -16.01 -21.58 -24.30
CA PRO A 204 -16.05 -20.43 -25.19
C PRO A 204 -17.42 -20.38 -25.86
N GLN A 205 -18.23 -19.37 -25.54
CA GLN A 205 -19.39 -19.03 -26.35
C GLN A 205 -18.87 -18.44 -27.65
N ILE A 206 -18.92 -19.23 -28.71
CA ILE A 206 -18.76 -18.73 -30.08
C ILE A 206 -20.05 -17.93 -30.36
N PRO A 207 -19.95 -16.62 -30.64
CA PRO A 207 -21.11 -15.85 -31.07
C PRO A 207 -21.58 -16.37 -32.44
N ASP A 208 -22.89 -16.60 -32.58
CA ASP A 208 -23.56 -16.86 -33.87
C ASP A 208 -23.40 -15.69 -34.85
#